data_AF-A0A3A1XZS8-F1
#
_entry.id   AF-A0A3A1XZS8-F1
#
_cell.length_a   1.000
_cell.length_b   1.000
_cell.length_c   1.000
_cell.angle_alpha   90.00
_cell.angle_beta   90.00
_cell.angle_gamma   90.00
#
_symmetry.space_group_name_H-M   'P 1'
#
loop_
_entity.id
_entity.type
_entity.pdbx_description
1 polymer ?
#
loop_
_entity_poly.entity_id
_entity_poly.type
_entity_poly.pdbx_seq_one_letter_code
_entity_poly.pdbx_strand_id
1 'polypeptide(L)' 'KPQDIALKLGQLDWYRLLLSLMTKVPLDAIDATLYYVNISDECEREIHAEQKTKDEILAELHSDTLISLDDDDA' A
#
# COMPACT_ATOMS: atom_id res chain seq x y z
N LYS A 1 1.73 -14.58 -3.49
CA LYS A 1 2.37 -14.43 -4.82
C LYS A 1 2.82 -12.97 -4.97
N PRO A 2 3.80 -12.64 -5.84
CA PRO A 2 4.27 -11.26 -6.01
C PRO A 2 3.17 -10.26 -6.40
N GLN A 3 2.16 -10.70 -7.14
CA GLN A 3 0.97 -9.89 -7.47
C GLN A 3 0.19 -9.46 -6.22
N ASP A 4 0.00 -10.35 -5.24
CA ASP A 4 -0.68 -10.03 -3.98
C ASP A 4 0.09 -8.99 -3.16
N ILE A 5 1.42 -8.96 -3.26
CA ILE A 5 2.26 -7.97 -2.59
C ILE A 5 2.08 -6.60 -3.26
N ALA A 6 2.08 -6.54 -4.59
CA ALA A 6 1.85 -5.31 -5.33
C ALA A 6 0.46 -4.71 -5.03
N LEU A 7 -0.57 -5.57 -4.95
CA LEU A 7 -1.93 -5.17 -4.55
C LEU A 7 -1.97 -4.58 -3.13
N LYS A 8 -1.32 -5.25 -2.17
CA LYS A 8 -1.24 -4.78 -0.78
C LYS A 8 -0.45 -3.48 -0.64
N LEU A 9 0.60 -3.29 -1.43
CA LEU A 9 1.35 -2.03 -1.47
C LEU A 9 0.50 -0.90 -2.07
N GLY A 10 -0.28 -1.17 -3.13
CA GLY A 10 -1.24 -0.21 -3.67
C GLY A 10 -2.30 0.20 -2.64
N GLN A 11 -2.87 -0.76 -1.90
CA GLN A 11 -3.76 -0.46 -0.77
C GLN A 11 -3.07 0.38 0.32
N LEU A 12 -1.79 0.14 0.58
CA LEU A 12 -1.04 0.87 1.59
C LEU A 12 -0.82 2.33 1.18
N ASP A 13 -0.53 2.57 -0.10
CA ASP A 13 -0.44 3.91 -0.67
C ASP A 13 -1.78 4.66 -0.56
N TRP A 14 -2.89 3.94 -0.68
CA TRP A 14 -4.24 4.46 -0.42
C TRP A 14 -4.42 4.94 1.01
N TYR A 15 -4.02 4.13 1.99
CA TYR A 15 -4.08 4.51 3.39
C TYR A 15 -3.16 5.69 3.72
N ARG A 16 -1.96 5.77 3.10
CA ARG A 16 -1.07 6.94 3.23
C ARG A 16 -1.74 8.21 2.73
N LEU A 17 -2.37 8.16 1.55
CA LEU A 17 -3.07 9.31 0.98
C LEU A 17 -4.24 9.75 1.86
N LEU A 18 -5.05 8.80 2.34
CA LEU A 18 -6.16 9.09 3.26
C LEU A 18 -5.65 9.73 4.56
N LEU A 19 -4.60 9.17 5.15
CA LEU A 19 -3.99 9.70 6.38
C LEU A 19 -3.45 11.12 6.18
N SER A 20 -2.75 11.36 5.07
CA SER A 20 -2.26 12.70 4.69
C SER A 20 -3.41 13.71 4.64
N LEU A 21 -4.52 13.36 3.97
CA LEU A 21 -5.69 14.23 3.86
C LEU A 21 -6.38 14.49 5.21
N MET A 22 -6.51 13.46 6.05
CA MET A 22 -7.15 13.58 7.36
C MET A 22 -6.32 14.41 8.35
N THR A 23 -5.00 14.25 8.32
CA THR A 23 -4.08 14.89 9.28
C THR A 23 -3.51 16.21 8.77
N LYS A 24 -3.72 16.54 7.49
CA LYS A 24 -3.11 17.68 6.78
C LYS A 24 -1.58 17.64 6.79
N VAL A 25 -1.00 16.45 6.93
CA VAL A 25 0.44 16.22 6.86
C VAL A 25 0.83 15.95 5.40
N PRO A 26 1.95 16.48 4.90
CA PRO A 26 2.45 16.17 3.56
C PRO A 26 2.63 14.66 3.35
N LEU A 27 2.26 14.15 2.18
CA LEU A 27 2.31 12.71 1.88
C LEU A 27 3.73 12.14 1.91
N ASP A 28 4.71 12.95 1.49
CA ASP A 28 6.15 12.67 1.55
C ASP A 28 6.71 12.61 2.98
N ALA A 29 5.95 13.07 3.97
CA ALA A 29 6.27 12.93 5.39
C ALA A 29 5.66 11.67 6.02
N ILE A 30 4.96 10.83 5.24
CA ILE A 30 4.31 9.62 5.71
C ILE A 30 4.96 8.41 5.03
N ASP A 31 5.71 7.65 5.80
CA ASP A 31 6.27 6.38 5.37
C ASP A 31 5.25 5.25 5.57
N ALA A 32 5.38 4.16 4.82
CA ALA A 32 4.61 2.94 5.10
C ALA A 32 5.39 1.68 4.73
N THR A 33 5.08 0.58 5.41
CA THR A 33 5.76 -0.71 5.25
C THR A 33 4.79 -1.84 5.54
N LEU A 34 4.83 -2.89 4.73
CA LEU A 34 4.16 -4.16 5.05
C LEU A 34 5.08 -4.99 5.96
N TYR A 35 4.53 -5.52 7.05
CA TYR A 35 5.26 -6.34 8.01
C TYR A 35 4.71 -7.77 8.07
N TYR A 36 5.51 -8.77 7.72
CA TYR A 36 5.11 -10.18 7.70
C TYR A 36 5.60 -10.93 8.94
N VAL A 37 4.72 -11.10 9.92
CA VAL A 37 5.02 -11.78 11.20
C VAL A 37 5.41 -13.25 11.07
N ASN A 38 5.05 -13.90 9.95
CA ASN A 38 5.30 -15.33 9.72
C ASN A 38 6.66 -15.61 9.06
N ILE A 39 7.42 -14.58 8.70
CA ILE A 39 8.77 -14.73 8.13
C ILE A 39 9.76 -14.85 9.28
N SER A 40 10.58 -15.92 9.27
CA SER A 40 11.49 -16.22 10.37
C SER A 40 12.64 -15.22 10.46
N ASP A 41 13.25 -14.87 9.32
CA ASP A 41 14.29 -13.84 9.25
C ASP A 41 13.67 -12.44 9.37
N GLU A 42 14.10 -11.68 10.38
CA GLU A 42 13.60 -10.34 10.65
C GLU A 42 13.91 -9.36 9.53
N CYS A 43 15.02 -9.57 8.82
CA CYS A 43 15.46 -8.70 7.72
C CYS A 43 14.58 -8.81 6.47
N GLU A 44 13.78 -9.88 6.38
CA GLU A 44 12.85 -10.15 5.27
C GLU A 44 11.38 -9.84 5.64
N ARG A 45 11.10 -9.42 6.88
CA ARG A 45 9.72 -9.14 7.33
C ARG A 45 9.16 -7.87 6.74
N GLU A 46 10.02 -6.92 6.37
CA GLU A 46 9.63 -5.57 5.96
C GLU A 46 9.69 -5.41 4.45
N ILE A 47 8.59 -4.93 3.89
CA ILE A 47 8.54 -4.46 2.50
C ILE A 47 8.11 -3.01 2.53
N HIS A 48 9.06 -2.10 2.32
CA HIS A 48 8.81 -0.67 2.30
C HIS A 48 8.01 -0.27 1.05
N ALA A 49 7.01 0.58 1.25
CA ALA A 49 6.30 1.19 0.14
C ALA A 49 7.20 2.25 -0.52
N GLU A 50 7.10 2.35 -1.85
CA GLU A 50 7.80 3.40 -2.59
C GLU A 50 7.20 4.77 -2.28
N GLN A 51 8.01 5.82 -2.41
CA GLN A 51 7.54 7.19 -2.30
C GLN A 51 6.81 7.56 -3.59
N LYS A 52 5.49 7.62 -3.54
CA LYS A 52 4.63 8.00 -4.66
C LYS A 52 3.94 9.33 -4.40
N THR A 53 3.73 10.07 -5.47
CA THR A 53 2.92 11.28 -5.48
C THR A 53 1.44 10.94 -5.45
N LYS A 54 0.63 11.92 -5.05
CA LYS A 54 -0.84 11.79 -5.06
C LYS A 54 -1.37 11.35 -6.45
N ASP A 55 -0.83 11.92 -7.51
CA ASP A 55 -1.32 11.66 -8.87
C ASP A 55 -0.98 10.24 -9.33
N GLU A 56 0.19 9.71 -8.94
CA GLU A 56 0.57 8.31 -9.20
C GLU A 56 -0.35 7.33 -8.45
N ILE A 57 -0.62 7.59 -7.17
CA ILE A 57 -1.51 6.76 -6.36
C ILE A 57 -2.94 6.74 -6.94
N LEU A 58 -3.42 7.89 -7.43
CA LEU A 58 -4.72 7.98 -8.07
C LEU A 58 -4.75 7.30 -9.44
N ALA A 59 -3.69 7.41 -10.23
CA ALA A 59 -3.58 6.72 -11.52
C ALA A 59 -3.62 5.18 -11.35
N GLU A 60 -2.98 4.66 -10.31
CA GLU A 60 -3.01 3.24 -9.97
C GLU A 60 -4.39 2.77 -9.50
N LEU A 61 -5.18 3.62 -8.84
CA LEU A 61 -6.57 3.31 -8.48
C LEU A 61 -7.48 3.16 -9.70
N HIS A 62 -7.32 4.07 -10.67
CA HIS A 62 -8.18 4.09 -11.85
C HIS A 62 -7.90 2.91 -12.80
N SER A 63 -6.78 2.22 -12.61
CA SER A 63 -6.55 0.90 -13.16
C SER A 63 -7.34 -0.13 -12.34
N ASP A 64 -7.97 -1.13 -12.98
CA ASP A 64 -8.85 -2.18 -12.40
C ASP A 64 -8.21 -3.08 -11.30
N THR A 65 -7.14 -2.62 -10.66
CA THR A 65 -6.27 -3.33 -9.72
C THR A 65 -6.89 -3.46 -8.33
N LEU A 66 -7.85 -2.62 -7.92
CA LEU A 66 -8.38 -2.60 -6.55
C LEU A 66 -9.82 -3.13 -6.38
N ILE A 67 -10.52 -3.48 -7.47
CA ILE A 67 -11.93 -3.92 -7.43
C ILE A 67 -12.05 -5.42 -7.02
N SER A 68 -10.97 -6.20 -7.02
CA SER A 68 -11.01 -7.65 -6.76
C SER A 68 -10.80 -8.08 -5.30
N LEU A 69 -10.86 -7.15 -4.33
CA LEU A 69 -10.58 -7.50 -2.92
C LEU A 69 -11.80 -8.02 -2.15
N ASP A 70 -12.99 -7.86 -2.72
CA ASP A 70 -14.25 -8.31 -2.12
C ASP A 70 -14.64 -9.76 -2.52
N ASP A 71 -13.84 -10.45 -3.36
CA ASP A 71 -14.20 -11.77 -3.93
C ASP A 71 -13.42 -12.98 -3.32
N ASP A 72 -12.54 -12.78 -2.33
CA ASP A 72 -11.75 -13.89 -1.73
C ASP A 72 -12.31 -14.40 -0.36
N ASP A 73 -13.55 -14.06 -0.02
CA ASP A 73 -14.31 -14.66 1.10
C ASP A 73 -15.52 -15.45 0.57
N ALA A 74 -15.29 -16.66 0.04
CA ALA A 74 -16.33 -17.67 -0.23
C ALA A 74 -15.84 -19.11 0.00
#